data_AF-A0A836BI09-F1
#
_entry.id   AF-A0A836BI09-F1
#
_cell.length_a   1.000
_cell.length_b   1.000
_cell.length_c   1.000
_cell.angle_alpha   90.00
_cell.angle_beta   90.00
_cell.angle_gamma   90.00
#
_symmetry.space_group_name_H-M   'P 1'
#
loop_
_entity.id
_entity.type
_entity.pdbx_description
1 polymer ?
#
loop_
_entity_poly.entity_id
_entity_poly.type
_entity_poly.pdbx_seq_one_letter_code
_entity_poly.pdbx_strand_id
1 'polypeptide(L)'
;MKWKILFNLPIIFLILTSILILEQPKITYSEEYTKYQKSILKFNDWAENYNVILKGINKSSEHLLKHTFNQNSDEVSINSVPDILIAAEIFYTIPDSVVKSMDGKTIFFSTENGRGLALVSYSNPIENMNEGIIIEQQITPYHVLHELGHLVDLNSQISNNEKINKAKNEIFSINNTLNTNNGKFPKGYLSYYSLTSEEENFAEHFAFYVFSAEKFREMAETDSLLEKKYNFFRGYVFDSLEY
;
A
#
# COMPACT_ATOMS: atom_id res chain seq x y z
N MET A 1 47.61 -44.35 -45.16
CA MET A 1 47.15 -45.55 -45.88
C MET A 1 45.87 -46.04 -45.21
N LYS A 2 44.81 -46.22 -45.99
CA LYS A 2 43.47 -46.71 -45.59
C LYS A 2 43.56 -48.02 -44.81
N TRP A 3 42.68 -48.26 -43.83
CA TRP A 3 41.86 -49.48 -43.72
C TRP A 3 40.58 -49.22 -42.90
N LYS A 4 39.45 -49.53 -43.53
CA LYS A 4 38.11 -49.73 -42.95
C LYS A 4 38.02 -51.14 -42.35
N ILE A 5 37.14 -51.34 -41.36
CA ILE A 5 36.23 -52.48 -41.09
C ILE A 5 35.39 -52.05 -39.87
N LEU A 6 34.09 -51.72 -39.95
CA LEU A 6 32.85 -52.50 -40.19
C LEU A 6 32.35 -53.35 -38.99
N PHE A 7 31.21 -52.89 -38.46
CA PHE A 7 30.08 -53.56 -37.78
C PHE A 7 30.26 -54.35 -36.47
N ASN A 8 29.55 -53.90 -35.42
CA ASN A 8 28.34 -54.59 -34.94
C ASN A 8 27.61 -53.77 -33.87
N LEU A 9 26.42 -53.29 -34.19
CA LEU A 9 25.40 -52.89 -33.21
C LEU A 9 24.83 -54.16 -32.57
N PRO A 10 24.50 -54.11 -31.28
CA PRO A 10 23.10 -54.35 -30.98
C PRO A 10 22.52 -53.40 -29.91
N ILE A 11 21.31 -52.93 -30.23
CA ILE A 11 20.13 -53.08 -29.37
C ILE A 11 20.03 -52.13 -28.16
N ILE A 12 19.18 -51.12 -28.37
CA ILE A 12 18.12 -50.68 -27.46
C ILE A 12 18.60 -50.15 -26.09
N PHE A 13 19.01 -48.88 -26.08
CA PHE A 13 18.68 -48.01 -24.94
C PHE A 13 17.43 -47.22 -25.33
N LEU A 14 16.28 -47.90 -25.25
CA LEU A 14 14.99 -47.25 -25.17
C LEU A 14 15.01 -46.53 -23.82
N ILE A 15 15.45 -45.27 -23.83
CA ILE A 15 15.22 -44.36 -22.73
C ILE A 15 13.70 -44.25 -22.65
N LEU A 16 13.09 -45.07 -21.78
CA LEU A 16 11.79 -44.80 -21.20
C LEU A 16 11.90 -43.44 -20.52
N THR A 17 11.74 -42.39 -21.31
CA THR A 17 11.06 -41.19 -20.87
C THR A 17 9.63 -41.63 -20.63
N SER A 18 9.44 -42.33 -19.51
CA SER A 18 8.16 -42.41 -18.84
C SER A 18 7.85 -40.95 -18.55
N ILE A 19 7.09 -40.34 -19.45
CA ILE A 19 6.44 -39.07 -19.23
C ILE A 19 5.56 -39.36 -18.02
N LEU A 20 6.08 -39.11 -16.82
CA LEU A 20 5.30 -38.81 -15.65
C LEU A 20 4.53 -37.56 -16.05
N ILE A 21 3.40 -37.77 -16.71
CA ILE A 21 2.31 -36.81 -16.76
C ILE A 21 1.88 -36.73 -15.30
N LEU A 22 2.60 -35.90 -14.53
CA LEU A 22 2.12 -35.41 -13.26
C LEU A 22 0.81 -34.74 -13.61
N GLU A 23 -0.31 -35.44 -13.34
CA GLU A 23 -1.62 -34.81 -13.34
C GLU A 23 -1.47 -33.59 -12.45
N GLN A 24 -1.41 -32.42 -13.08
CA GLN A 24 -1.46 -31.17 -12.34
C GLN A 24 -2.75 -31.26 -11.53
N PRO A 25 -2.68 -31.09 -10.19
CA PRO A 25 -3.88 -31.15 -9.38
C PRO A 25 -4.90 -30.21 -10.02
N LYS A 26 -6.05 -30.75 -10.42
CA LYS A 26 -7.18 -29.94 -10.85
C LYS A 26 -7.65 -29.20 -9.60
N ILE A 27 -6.99 -28.08 -9.31
CA ILE A 27 -7.52 -27.12 -8.36
C ILE A 27 -8.85 -26.69 -8.97
N THR A 28 -9.94 -27.16 -8.39
CA THR A 28 -11.27 -26.80 -8.87
C THR A 28 -11.50 -25.34 -8.52
N TYR A 29 -11.87 -24.53 -9.51
CA TYR A 29 -12.22 -23.10 -9.34
C TYR A 29 -13.12 -22.82 -8.12
N SER A 30 -13.94 -23.79 -7.69
CA SER A 30 -14.78 -23.70 -6.49
C SER A 30 -14.00 -23.59 -5.18
N GLU A 31 -12.86 -24.26 -5.04
CA GLU A 31 -12.05 -24.22 -3.80
C GLU A 31 -11.34 -22.88 -3.63
N GLU A 32 -10.73 -22.36 -4.70
CA GLU A 32 -10.09 -21.04 -4.70
C GLU A 32 -11.11 -19.93 -4.48
N TYR A 33 -12.27 -20.00 -5.13
CA TYR A 33 -13.36 -19.06 -4.91
C TYR A 33 -13.86 -19.08 -3.46
N THR A 34 -14.04 -20.27 -2.88
CA THR A 34 -14.44 -20.42 -1.47
C THR A 34 -13.38 -19.85 -0.52
N LYS A 35 -12.09 -20.07 -0.79
CA LYS A 35 -10.98 -19.52 0.00
C LYS A 35 -10.96 -17.99 -0.09
N TYR A 36 -11.12 -17.43 -1.30
CA TYR A 36 -11.19 -15.99 -1.52
C TYR A 36 -12.35 -15.35 -0.75
N GLN A 37 -13.56 -15.91 -0.84
CA GLN A 37 -14.73 -15.43 -0.09
C GLN A 37 -14.48 -15.43 1.42
N LYS A 38 -13.87 -16.50 1.96
CA LYS A 38 -13.51 -16.57 3.39
C LYS A 38 -12.51 -15.47 3.79
N SER A 39 -11.54 -15.16 2.94
CA SER A 39 -10.59 -14.08 3.20
C SER A 39 -11.26 -12.70 3.21
N ILE A 40 -12.23 -12.46 2.32
CA ILE A 40 -13.01 -11.21 2.33
C ILE A 40 -13.88 -11.10 3.58
N LEU A 41 -14.54 -12.19 3.99
CA LEU A 41 -15.31 -12.20 5.24
C LEU A 41 -14.43 -11.83 6.44
N LYS A 42 -13.24 -12.44 6.53
CA LYS A 42 -12.27 -12.09 7.57
C LYS A 42 -11.87 -10.60 7.52
N PHE A 43 -11.77 -10.01 6.34
CA PHE A 43 -11.43 -8.59 6.20
C PHE A 43 -12.59 -7.68 6.62
N ASN A 44 -13.83 -8.07 6.34
CA ASN A 44 -15.01 -7.37 6.86
C ASN A 44 -15.08 -7.46 8.40
N ASP A 45 -14.83 -8.64 8.98
CA ASP A 45 -14.80 -8.82 10.43
C ASP A 45 -13.70 -7.95 11.08
N TRP A 46 -12.52 -7.88 10.44
CA TRP A 46 -11.46 -6.97 10.86
C TRP A 46 -11.93 -5.52 10.84
N ALA A 47 -12.52 -5.07 9.73
CA ALA A 47 -12.97 -3.69 9.59
C ALA A 47 -14.05 -3.33 10.63
N GLU A 48 -15.01 -4.23 10.88
CA GLU A 48 -16.04 -4.05 11.92
C GLU A 48 -15.41 -3.91 13.31
N ASN A 49 -14.43 -4.75 13.65
CA ASN A 49 -13.74 -4.69 14.96
C ASN A 49 -13.02 -3.36 15.21
N TYR A 50 -12.57 -2.67 14.16
CA TYR A 50 -11.92 -1.36 14.25
C TYR A 50 -12.85 -0.19 13.88
N ASN A 51 -14.15 -0.44 13.71
CA ASN A 51 -15.14 0.56 13.28
C ASN A 51 -14.75 1.26 11.96
N VAL A 52 -14.20 0.49 11.02
CA VAL A 52 -13.82 0.93 9.68
C VAL A 52 -14.88 0.48 8.69
N ILE A 53 -15.29 1.37 7.78
CA ILE A 53 -16.26 1.05 6.73
C ILE A 53 -15.49 0.69 5.45
N LEU A 54 -15.75 -0.48 4.87
CA LEU A 54 -15.19 -0.86 3.57
C LEU A 54 -16.25 -0.65 2.47
N LYS A 55 -15.88 0.04 1.38
CA LYS A 55 -16.77 0.25 0.22
C LYS A 55 -16.03 -0.01 -1.09
N GLY A 56 -16.70 -0.63 -2.05
CA GLY A 56 -16.24 -0.69 -3.42
C GLY A 56 -16.83 0.47 -4.23
N ILE A 57 -16.04 1.08 -5.11
CA ILE A 57 -16.51 2.11 -6.05
C ILE A 57 -16.02 1.83 -7.47
N ASN A 58 -16.78 2.26 -8.47
CA ASN A 58 -16.42 2.10 -9.88
C ASN A 58 -15.85 3.37 -10.54
N LYS A 59 -15.39 4.33 -9.72
CA LYS A 59 -14.86 5.62 -10.15
C LYS A 59 -13.47 5.86 -9.57
N SER A 60 -12.65 6.56 -10.33
CA SER A 60 -11.39 7.12 -9.85
C SER A 60 -11.59 8.37 -8.99
N SER A 61 -10.63 8.66 -8.13
CA SER A 61 -10.50 9.88 -7.35
C SER A 61 -10.53 11.11 -8.27
N GLU A 62 -9.81 11.09 -9.40
CA GLU A 62 -9.83 12.17 -10.39
C GLU A 62 -11.24 12.40 -10.97
N HIS A 63 -11.99 11.32 -11.23
CA HIS A 63 -13.38 11.44 -11.68
C HIS A 63 -14.24 12.09 -10.61
N LEU A 64 -14.12 11.63 -9.36
CA LEU A 64 -14.93 12.09 -8.24
C LEU A 64 -14.60 13.54 -7.80
N LEU A 65 -13.36 13.99 -8.00
CA LEU A 65 -13.00 15.39 -7.78
C LEU A 65 -13.67 16.34 -8.80
N LYS A 66 -14.04 15.82 -9.97
CA LYS A 66 -14.71 16.58 -11.04
C LYS A 66 -16.23 16.41 -11.02
N HIS A 67 -16.73 15.35 -10.39
CA HIS A 67 -18.15 14.98 -10.37
C HIS A 67 -18.55 14.48 -8.98
N THR A 68 -19.68 14.92 -8.45
CA THR A 68 -20.18 14.44 -7.17
C THR A 68 -20.35 12.92 -7.15
N PHE A 69 -19.98 12.29 -6.04
CA PHE A 69 -20.21 10.87 -5.79
C PHE A 69 -21.72 10.56 -5.72
N ASN A 70 -22.18 9.61 -6.55
CA ASN A 70 -23.55 9.12 -6.53
C ASN A 70 -23.59 7.69 -6.04
N GLN A 71 -24.04 7.51 -4.79
CA GLN A 71 -24.08 6.21 -4.13
C GLN A 71 -24.78 5.12 -4.96
N ASN A 72 -25.84 5.45 -5.70
CA ASN A 72 -26.63 4.47 -6.42
C ASN A 72 -25.97 3.97 -7.71
N SER A 73 -25.11 4.77 -8.34
CA SER A 73 -24.45 4.42 -9.60
C SER A 73 -22.97 4.07 -9.45
N ASP A 74 -22.33 4.59 -8.40
CA ASP A 74 -20.89 4.56 -8.27
C ASP A 74 -20.42 3.49 -7.27
N GLU A 75 -21.25 3.10 -6.30
CA GLU A 75 -20.94 1.99 -5.39
C GLU A 75 -21.06 0.63 -6.10
N VAL A 76 -20.11 -0.24 -5.82
CA VAL A 76 -20.12 -1.64 -6.25
C VAL A 76 -19.87 -2.57 -5.07
N SER A 77 -20.15 -3.86 -5.24
CA SER A 77 -19.81 -4.85 -4.22
C SER A 77 -18.30 -4.84 -3.97
N ILE A 78 -17.89 -4.81 -2.71
CA ILE A 78 -16.48 -4.94 -2.31
C ILE A 78 -15.81 -6.18 -2.92
N ASN A 79 -16.58 -7.26 -3.09
CA ASN A 79 -16.14 -8.53 -3.69
C ASN A 79 -15.84 -8.42 -5.19
N SER A 80 -16.27 -7.33 -5.84
CA SER A 80 -16.03 -7.09 -7.27
C SER A 80 -14.79 -6.24 -7.51
N VAL A 81 -14.16 -5.71 -6.46
CA VAL A 81 -12.95 -4.89 -6.60
C VAL A 81 -11.72 -5.81 -6.70
N PRO A 82 -10.92 -5.70 -7.78
CA PRO A 82 -9.70 -6.49 -7.93
C PRO A 82 -8.71 -6.22 -6.80
N ASP A 83 -7.92 -7.25 -6.48
CA ASP A 83 -6.73 -7.16 -5.62
C ASP A 83 -6.94 -6.60 -4.21
N ILE A 84 -8.18 -6.50 -3.73
CA ILE A 84 -8.50 -5.99 -2.39
C ILE A 84 -7.83 -6.78 -1.26
N LEU A 85 -7.58 -8.08 -1.46
CA LEU A 85 -6.89 -8.91 -0.47
C LEU A 85 -5.42 -8.49 -0.26
N ILE A 86 -4.79 -7.83 -1.24
CA ILE A 86 -3.46 -7.24 -1.05
C ILE A 86 -3.54 -6.15 0.02
N ALA A 87 -4.54 -5.27 -0.04
CA ALA A 87 -4.74 -4.25 0.98
C ALA A 87 -5.06 -4.87 2.34
N ALA A 88 -5.91 -5.91 2.37
CA ALA A 88 -6.22 -6.61 3.62
C ALA A 88 -4.96 -7.18 4.30
N GLU A 89 -4.06 -7.80 3.54
CA GLU A 89 -2.79 -8.32 4.06
C GLU A 89 -1.95 -7.22 4.72
N ILE A 90 -1.91 -6.02 4.12
CA ILE A 90 -1.20 -4.88 4.71
C ILE A 90 -1.88 -4.41 6.00
N PHE A 91 -3.19 -4.22 6.00
CA PHE A 91 -3.91 -3.76 7.18
C PHE A 91 -3.77 -4.72 8.37
N TYR A 92 -3.60 -6.03 8.14
CA TYR A 92 -3.31 -6.99 9.22
C TYR A 92 -1.91 -6.86 9.82
N THR A 93 -0.97 -6.21 9.15
CA THR A 93 0.42 -6.05 9.62
C THR A 93 0.67 -4.73 10.36
N ILE A 94 -0.24 -3.77 10.22
CA ILE A 94 -0.16 -2.46 10.86
C ILE A 94 -0.52 -2.59 12.36
N PRO A 95 0.17 -1.89 13.28
CA PRO A 95 -0.22 -1.90 14.69
C PRO A 95 -1.56 -1.24 14.97
N ASP A 96 -2.23 -1.72 16.02
CA ASP A 96 -3.49 -1.17 16.51
C ASP A 96 -3.46 0.34 16.75
N SER A 97 -2.33 0.91 17.20
CA SER A 97 -2.20 2.35 17.41
C SER A 97 -2.37 3.15 16.12
N VAL A 98 -1.88 2.61 15.01
CA VAL A 98 -2.06 3.18 13.67
C VAL A 98 -3.45 2.87 13.13
N VAL A 99 -3.96 1.65 13.31
CA VAL A 99 -5.33 1.29 12.84
C VAL A 99 -6.39 2.17 13.51
N LYS A 100 -6.19 2.60 14.75
CA LYS A 100 -7.07 3.57 15.44
C LYS A 100 -7.22 4.92 14.73
N SER A 101 -6.31 5.28 13.81
CA SER A 101 -6.50 6.46 12.94
C SER A 101 -7.66 6.33 11.97
N MET A 102 -8.14 5.10 11.77
CA MET A 102 -9.20 4.73 10.85
C MET A 102 -10.56 4.62 11.52
N ASP A 103 -10.65 4.82 12.84
CA ASP A 103 -11.90 4.71 13.60
C ASP A 103 -12.98 5.66 13.04
N GLY A 104 -14.10 5.09 12.60
CA GLY A 104 -15.21 5.80 11.97
C GLY A 104 -14.95 6.29 10.54
N LYS A 105 -13.84 5.87 9.91
CA LYS A 105 -13.45 6.26 8.55
C LYS A 105 -13.85 5.21 7.53
N THR A 106 -13.91 5.62 6.26
CA THR A 106 -14.25 4.73 5.14
C THR A 106 -13.04 4.48 4.25
N ILE A 107 -12.73 3.22 3.96
CA ILE A 107 -11.79 2.84 2.90
C ILE A 107 -12.61 2.53 1.65
N PHE A 108 -12.45 3.37 0.63
CA PHE A 108 -13.03 3.14 -0.69
C PHE A 108 -12.02 2.41 -1.56
N PHE A 109 -12.40 1.29 -2.16
CA PHE A 109 -11.59 0.56 -3.13
C PHE A 109 -12.16 0.78 -4.52
N SER A 110 -11.37 1.38 -5.40
CA SER A 110 -11.79 1.64 -6.77
C SER A 110 -11.50 0.46 -7.69
N THR A 111 -12.39 0.22 -8.65
CA THR A 111 -12.13 -0.65 -9.80
C THR A 111 -11.34 0.06 -10.90
N GLU A 112 -11.19 1.38 -10.84
CA GLU A 112 -10.43 2.18 -11.81
C GLU A 112 -8.98 2.34 -11.37
N ASN A 113 -8.11 2.64 -12.35
CA ASN A 113 -6.71 2.94 -12.06
C ASN A 113 -6.53 4.39 -11.63
N GLY A 114 -5.59 4.64 -10.73
CA GLY A 114 -5.26 6.00 -10.32
C GLY A 114 -4.16 6.07 -9.25
N ARG A 115 -4.15 7.16 -8.48
CA ARG A 115 -3.11 7.47 -7.50
C ARG A 115 -3.53 7.21 -6.06
N GLY A 116 -4.83 7.04 -5.81
CA GLY A 116 -5.39 7.13 -4.46
C GLY A 116 -5.73 8.57 -4.08
N LEU A 117 -6.42 8.73 -2.95
CA LEU A 117 -6.78 10.03 -2.41
C LEU A 117 -7.20 9.93 -0.93
N ALA A 118 -6.63 10.75 -0.07
CA ALA A 118 -7.15 10.97 1.27
C ALA A 118 -8.34 11.96 1.28
N LEU A 119 -9.43 11.57 1.95
CA LEU A 119 -10.68 12.33 2.09
C LEU A 119 -10.76 12.95 3.48
N VAL A 120 -10.54 14.26 3.58
CA VAL A 120 -10.48 15.00 4.84
C VAL A 120 -11.64 15.94 5.08
N SER A 121 -12.10 16.02 6.32
CA SER A 121 -13.31 16.76 6.70
C SER A 121 -13.31 18.25 6.39
N TYR A 122 -12.15 18.93 6.46
CA TYR A 122 -12.09 20.39 6.29
C TYR A 122 -12.19 20.85 4.84
N SER A 123 -11.98 19.94 3.88
CA SER A 123 -12.03 20.25 2.45
C SER A 123 -12.77 19.20 1.64
N ASN A 124 -13.48 18.26 2.30
CA ASN A 124 -13.94 17.00 1.71
C ASN A 124 -14.34 17.20 0.25
N PRO A 125 -13.43 16.88 -0.68
CA PRO A 125 -13.50 17.47 -2.00
C PRO A 125 -14.58 16.78 -2.83
N ILE A 126 -15.14 15.69 -2.30
CA ILE A 126 -16.16 14.89 -2.94
C ILE A 126 -17.38 14.88 -2.02
N GLU A 127 -18.39 15.63 -2.44
CA GLU A 127 -19.69 15.69 -1.78
C GLU A 127 -20.29 14.27 -1.63
N ASN A 128 -20.93 14.01 -0.49
CA ASN A 128 -21.54 12.72 -0.11
C ASN A 128 -20.59 11.54 0.19
N MET A 129 -19.28 11.77 0.23
CA MET A 129 -18.34 10.77 0.77
C MET A 129 -18.04 11.04 2.24
N ASN A 130 -17.87 9.98 3.04
CA ASN A 130 -17.35 10.09 4.39
C ASN A 130 -15.84 10.32 4.35
N GLU A 131 -15.26 10.81 5.45
CA GLU A 131 -13.81 10.88 5.62
C GLU A 131 -13.16 9.49 5.51
N GLY A 132 -11.92 9.46 5.02
CA GLY A 132 -11.16 8.23 4.88
C GLY A 132 -10.17 8.28 3.73
N ILE A 133 -10.04 7.20 2.96
CA ILE A 133 -9.10 7.10 1.84
C ILE A 133 -9.73 6.36 0.66
N ILE A 134 -9.30 6.71 -0.55
CA ILE A 134 -9.58 5.98 -1.78
C ILE A 134 -8.31 5.24 -2.18
N ILE A 135 -8.40 3.93 -2.35
CA ILE A 135 -7.33 3.08 -2.87
C ILE A 135 -7.73 2.64 -4.28
N GLU A 136 -6.91 2.99 -5.26
CA GLU A 136 -7.17 2.74 -6.67
C GLU A 136 -6.30 1.61 -7.22
N GLN A 137 -6.69 1.04 -8.36
CA GLN A 137 -5.85 0.07 -9.07
C GLN A 137 -4.61 0.79 -9.64
N GLN A 138 -3.43 0.18 -9.75
CA GLN A 138 -2.99 -1.15 -9.33
C GLN A 138 -2.66 -1.13 -7.83
N ILE A 139 -3.37 -1.94 -7.04
CA ILE A 139 -3.17 -1.97 -5.59
C ILE A 139 -1.83 -2.62 -5.28
N THR A 140 -0.91 -1.85 -4.69
CA THR A 140 0.37 -2.35 -4.18
C THR A 140 0.45 -2.13 -2.67
N PRO A 141 1.22 -2.96 -1.95
CA PRO A 141 1.51 -2.73 -0.54
C PRO A 141 1.92 -1.29 -0.21
N TYR A 142 2.85 -0.75 -1.00
CA TYR A 142 3.39 0.58 -0.78
C TYR A 142 2.33 1.67 -0.96
N HIS A 143 1.47 1.58 -1.99
CA HIS A 143 0.39 2.55 -2.19
C HIS A 143 -0.65 2.51 -1.07
N VAL A 144 -1.01 1.33 -0.57
CA VAL A 144 -1.93 1.20 0.58
C VAL A 144 -1.35 1.89 1.81
N LEU A 145 -0.06 1.67 2.07
CA LEU A 145 0.65 2.32 3.18
C LEU A 145 0.76 3.82 3.00
N HIS A 146 0.97 4.31 1.77
CA HIS A 146 1.06 5.72 1.46
C HIS A 146 -0.27 6.44 1.80
N GLU A 147 -1.40 5.93 1.30
CA GLU A 147 -2.71 6.49 1.61
C GLU A 147 -3.05 6.41 3.10
N LEU A 148 -2.69 5.32 3.77
CA LEU A 148 -2.81 5.22 5.22
C LEU A 148 -1.95 6.27 5.93
N GLY A 149 -0.76 6.58 5.41
CA GLY A 149 0.12 7.63 5.93
C GLY A 149 -0.55 8.99 5.95
N HIS A 150 -1.32 9.34 4.91
CA HIS A 150 -2.14 10.56 4.95
C HIS A 150 -3.16 10.50 6.08
N LEU A 151 -3.93 9.41 6.18
CA LEU A 151 -4.96 9.28 7.22
C LEU A 151 -4.38 9.37 8.64
N VAL A 152 -3.18 8.84 8.85
CA VAL A 152 -2.43 8.95 10.10
C VAL A 152 -1.99 10.39 10.36
N ASP A 153 -1.47 11.10 9.35
CA ASP A 153 -1.09 12.50 9.48
C ASP A 153 -2.27 13.39 9.93
N LEU A 154 -3.43 13.05 9.40
CA LEU A 154 -4.70 13.74 9.61
C LEU A 154 -5.41 13.29 10.89
N ASN A 155 -4.90 12.24 11.55
CA ASN A 155 -5.48 11.77 12.79
C ASN A 155 -5.34 12.83 13.89
N SER A 156 -6.47 13.09 14.51
CA SER A 156 -6.63 13.89 15.72
C SER A 156 -5.56 13.65 16.80
N GLN A 157 -4.98 12.46 16.95
CA GLN A 157 -3.92 12.25 17.96
C GLN A 157 -2.64 13.04 17.67
N ILE A 158 -2.18 13.05 16.42
CA ILE A 158 -1.04 13.86 16.00
C ILE A 158 -1.44 15.33 16.00
N SER A 159 -2.60 15.65 15.40
CA SER A 159 -3.03 17.04 15.22
C SER A 159 -3.43 17.74 16.54
N ASN A 160 -4.02 17.02 17.50
CA ASN A 160 -4.48 17.59 18.79
C ASN A 160 -3.35 17.70 19.82
N ASN A 161 -2.24 16.98 19.64
CA ASN A 161 -1.07 17.15 20.50
C ASN A 161 -0.16 18.23 19.91
N GLU A 162 -0.31 19.47 20.40
CA GLU A 162 0.43 20.65 19.91
C GLU A 162 1.94 20.42 19.81
N LYS A 163 2.53 19.72 20.78
CA LYS A 163 3.97 19.42 20.79
C LYS A 163 4.36 18.47 19.66
N ILE A 164 3.59 17.41 19.44
CA ILE A 164 3.84 16.44 18.36
C ILE A 164 3.61 17.12 17.01
N ASN A 165 2.51 17.85 16.85
CA ASN A 165 2.19 18.55 15.62
C ASN A 165 3.26 19.58 15.24
N LYS A 166 3.76 20.35 16.23
CA LYS A 166 4.87 21.29 16.01
C LYS A 166 6.15 20.57 15.56
N ALA A 167 6.50 19.46 16.21
CA ALA A 167 7.66 18.66 15.82
C ALA A 167 7.50 18.09 14.40
N LYS A 168 6.31 17.60 14.06
CA LYS A 168 5.98 17.12 12.71
C LYS A 168 6.21 18.23 11.68
N ASN A 169 5.57 19.38 11.85
CA ASN A 169 5.65 20.48 10.88
C ASN A 169 7.09 20.96 10.69
N GLU A 170 7.89 21.02 11.76
CA GLU A 170 9.32 21.35 11.65
C GLU A 170 10.09 20.29 10.83
N ILE A 171 9.90 19.01 11.15
CA ILE A 171 10.66 17.89 10.57
C ILE A 171 10.28 17.63 9.10
N PHE A 172 9.00 17.78 8.76
CA PHE A 172 8.47 17.47 7.42
C PHE A 172 8.33 18.70 6.51
N SER A 173 8.67 19.90 7.01
CA SER A 173 8.68 21.13 6.21
C SER A 173 9.53 21.03 4.94
N ILE A 174 9.02 21.60 3.85
CA ILE A 174 9.73 21.66 2.57
C ILE A 174 10.41 23.03 2.43
N ASN A 175 11.70 23.07 2.78
CA ASN A 175 12.49 24.31 2.76
C ASN A 175 13.37 24.46 1.51
N ASN A 176 13.33 23.50 0.59
CA ASN A 176 14.22 23.49 -0.57
C ASN A 176 13.53 24.10 -1.79
N THR A 177 14.04 25.24 -2.28
CA THR A 177 13.86 25.61 -3.69
C THR A 177 14.43 24.49 -4.54
N LEU A 178 13.58 23.76 -5.27
CA LEU A 178 13.92 22.65 -6.16
C LEU A 178 15.08 23.02 -7.09
N ASN A 179 16.32 22.74 -6.68
CA ASN A 179 17.48 22.84 -7.54
C ASN A 179 17.87 21.42 -7.95
N THR A 180 17.07 20.84 -8.85
CA THR A 180 17.17 19.44 -9.31
C THR A 180 18.33 19.21 -10.27
N ASN A 181 19.36 20.05 -10.23
CA ASN A 181 20.56 19.87 -11.04
C ASN A 181 21.17 18.51 -10.69
N ASN A 182 21.16 17.59 -11.66
CA ASN A 182 21.73 16.23 -11.64
C ASN A 182 20.77 15.06 -11.32
N GLY A 183 19.45 15.28 -11.31
CA GLY A 183 18.51 14.16 -11.24
C GLY A 183 18.50 13.40 -9.90
N LYS A 184 19.15 13.94 -8.86
CA LYS A 184 19.09 13.43 -7.48
C LYS A 184 18.17 14.34 -6.65
N PHE A 185 17.28 13.74 -5.87
CA PHE A 185 16.52 14.47 -4.86
C PHE A 185 17.45 14.91 -3.70
N PRO A 186 17.14 16.01 -3.00
CA PRO A 186 17.94 16.48 -1.88
C PRO A 186 18.02 15.46 -0.73
N LYS A 187 19.08 15.55 0.09
CA LYS A 187 19.15 14.83 1.37
C LYS A 187 17.91 15.08 2.23
N GLY A 188 17.48 14.06 2.96
CA GLY A 188 16.29 14.12 3.81
C GLY A 188 14.98 13.76 3.13
N TYR A 189 14.98 13.36 1.85
CA TYR A 189 13.80 13.00 1.07
C TYR A 189 13.98 11.62 0.44
N LEU A 190 12.90 10.95 0.06
CA LEU A 190 12.95 9.60 -0.53
C LEU A 190 12.70 9.61 -2.04
N SER A 191 12.00 10.63 -2.53
CA SER A 191 11.60 10.73 -3.93
C SER A 191 11.31 12.20 -4.30
N TYR A 192 11.16 12.48 -5.60
CA TYR A 192 10.60 13.76 -6.05
C TYR A 192 9.17 13.98 -5.59
N TYR A 193 8.44 12.88 -5.35
CA TYR A 193 7.07 12.94 -4.88
C TYR A 193 7.02 13.45 -3.43
N SER A 194 7.94 13.02 -2.56
CA SER A 194 8.07 13.58 -1.20
C SER A 194 8.47 15.07 -1.13
N LEU A 195 8.73 15.73 -2.27
CA LEU A 195 9.03 17.16 -2.37
C LEU A 195 7.83 18.01 -2.82
N THR A 196 6.67 17.41 -3.10
CA THR A 196 5.51 18.13 -3.64
C THR A 196 4.74 18.90 -2.56
N SER A 197 4.56 18.31 -1.38
CA SER A 197 3.93 18.94 -0.20
C SER A 197 4.39 18.27 1.11
N GLU A 198 4.14 18.92 2.26
CA GLU A 198 4.50 18.37 3.58
C GLU A 198 3.74 17.07 3.87
N GLU A 199 2.49 16.98 3.42
CA GLU A 199 1.62 15.82 3.53
C GLU A 199 2.15 14.63 2.72
N GLU A 200 2.57 14.87 1.47
CA GLU A 200 3.20 13.85 0.60
C GLU A 200 4.56 13.43 1.15
N ASN A 201 5.31 14.37 1.73
CA ASN A 201 6.54 14.09 2.44
C ASN A 201 6.30 13.16 3.64
N PHE A 202 5.24 13.40 4.42
CA PHE A 202 4.87 12.54 5.53
C PHE A 202 4.45 11.15 5.05
N ALA A 203 3.49 11.06 4.13
CA ALA A 203 2.92 9.80 3.65
C ALA A 203 3.96 8.89 2.98
N GLU A 204 4.84 9.46 2.16
CA GLU A 204 5.93 8.71 1.50
C GLU A 204 6.89 8.10 2.52
N HIS A 205 7.28 8.87 3.55
CA HIS A 205 8.18 8.35 4.58
C HIS A 205 7.49 7.41 5.57
N PHE A 206 6.19 7.59 5.82
CA PHE A 206 5.39 6.64 6.58
C PHE A 206 5.36 5.28 5.87
N ALA A 207 5.05 5.27 4.58
CA ALA A 207 5.03 4.05 3.79
C ALA A 207 6.40 3.37 3.77
N PHE A 208 7.47 4.14 3.61
CA PHE A 208 8.83 3.62 3.62
C PHE A 208 9.26 3.09 5.01
N TYR A 209 8.78 3.70 6.09
CA TYR A 209 9.00 3.22 7.45
C TYR A 209 8.42 1.83 7.66
N VAL A 210 7.18 1.60 7.22
CA VAL A 210 6.54 0.28 7.40
C VAL A 210 7.03 -0.74 6.38
N PHE A 211 7.27 -0.33 5.13
CA PHE A 211 7.61 -1.24 4.04
C PHE A 211 9.11 -1.57 3.95
N SER A 212 9.97 -0.72 4.50
CA SER A 212 11.42 -0.78 4.30
C SER A 212 12.20 -0.22 5.50
N ALA A 213 11.79 -0.50 6.75
CA ALA A 213 12.43 0.10 7.93
C ALA A 213 13.94 -0.12 8.00
N GLU A 214 14.44 -1.32 7.69
CA GLU A 214 15.88 -1.60 7.74
C GLU A 214 16.66 -0.60 6.87
N LYS A 215 16.21 -0.42 5.62
CA LYS A 215 16.81 0.53 4.70
C LYS A 215 16.61 1.98 5.14
N PHE A 216 15.46 2.34 5.72
CA PHE A 216 15.24 3.68 6.25
C PHE A 216 16.20 3.98 7.41
N ARG A 217 16.39 3.02 8.32
CA ARG A 217 17.35 3.12 9.43
C ARG A 217 18.78 3.31 8.92
N GLU A 218 19.23 2.49 7.97
CA GLU A 218 20.55 2.64 7.35
C GLU A 218 20.75 4.03 6.72
N MET A 219 19.73 4.53 6.01
CA MET A 219 19.78 5.87 5.42
C MET A 219 19.82 6.97 6.50
N ALA A 220 19.05 6.81 7.58
CA ALA A 220 19.02 7.71 8.73
C ALA A 220 20.37 7.84 9.45
N GLU A 221 21.23 6.81 9.46
CA GLU A 221 22.58 6.89 10.05
C GLU A 221 23.49 7.92 9.37
N THR A 222 23.21 8.27 8.11
CA THR A 222 24.08 9.15 7.30
C THR A 222 23.40 10.47 6.89
N ASP A 223 22.14 10.65 7.26
CA ASP A 223 21.31 11.78 6.91
C ASP A 223 20.49 12.25 8.11
N SER A 224 20.92 13.35 8.73
CA SER A 224 20.31 13.89 9.95
C SER A 224 18.83 14.26 9.81
N LEU A 225 18.34 14.57 8.59
CA LEU A 225 16.93 14.87 8.41
C LEU A 225 16.11 13.57 8.32
N LEU A 226 16.63 12.55 7.63
CA LEU A 226 16.03 11.21 7.65
C LEU A 226 16.03 10.61 9.05
N GLU A 227 17.09 10.82 9.84
CA GLU A 227 17.15 10.41 11.25
C GLU A 227 16.01 10.99 12.07
N LYS A 228 15.76 12.31 11.94
CA LYS A 228 14.65 12.97 12.63
C LYS A 228 13.29 12.41 12.23
N LYS A 229 13.08 12.16 10.93
CA LYS A 229 11.83 11.57 10.41
C LYS A 229 11.63 10.14 10.89
N TYR A 230 12.67 9.32 10.81
CA TYR A 230 12.68 7.94 11.31
C TYR A 230 12.33 7.89 12.81
N ASN A 231 13.01 8.73 13.62
CA ASN A 231 12.76 8.82 15.05
C ASN A 231 11.37 9.40 15.37
N PHE A 232 10.85 10.29 14.53
CA PHE A 232 9.48 10.79 14.68
C PHE A 232 8.46 9.64 14.54
N PHE A 233 8.54 8.84 13.47
CA PHE A 233 7.64 7.70 13.29
C PHE A 233 7.76 6.72 14.43
N ARG A 234 8.99 6.27 14.74
CA ARG A 234 9.24 5.35 15.84
C ARG A 234 8.66 5.85 17.15
N GLY A 235 8.94 7.10 17.53
CA GLY A 235 8.60 7.63 18.85
C GLY A 235 7.14 8.08 19.00
N TYR A 236 6.53 8.63 17.96
CA TYR A 236 5.22 9.30 18.06
C TYR A 236 4.09 8.61 17.28
N VAL A 237 4.40 7.75 16.31
CA VAL A 237 3.40 7.06 15.50
C VAL A 237 3.31 5.58 15.85
N PHE A 238 4.47 4.94 16.11
CA PHE A 238 4.58 3.49 16.30
C PHE A 238 4.94 3.07 17.74
N ASP A 239 4.71 3.93 18.75
CA ASP A 239 4.89 3.60 20.17
C ASP A 239 6.26 2.95 20.52
N SER A 240 7.33 3.47 19.92
CA SER A 240 8.72 3.01 20.02
C SER A 240 9.04 1.66 19.35
N LEU A 241 8.08 1.06 18.65
CA LEU A 241 8.27 -0.15 17.84
C LEU A 241 8.90 0.20 16.49
N GLU A 242 9.66 -0.75 15.96
CA GLU A 242 10.29 -0.72 14.63
C GLU A 242 9.72 -1.87 13.79
N TYR A 243 9.45 -1.63 12.51
CA TYR A 243 8.65 -2.50 11.64
C TYR A 243 9.39 -3.00 10.41
#